data_AF-A0A4Y8WHY6-F1
#
_entry.id   AF-A0A4Y8WHY6-F1
#
_cell.length_a   1.000
_cell.length_b   1.000
_cell.length_c   1.000
_cell.angle_alpha   90.00
_cell.angle_beta   90.00
_cell.angle_gamma   90.00
#
_symmetry.space_group_name_H-M   'P 1'
#
loop_
_entity.id
_entity.type
_entity.pdbx_description
1 polymer ?
#
loop_
_entity_poly.entity_id
_entity_poly.type
_entity_poly.pdbx_seq_one_letter_code
_entity_poly.pdbx_strand_id
1 'polypeptide(L)' 'MNKLKQIFKDLVATTRRQWLAEMVYKYGVRTPSTWSTLGYGSKAEFEQDLRQSVKEDDKQTAVSSSL' A
#
# COMPACT_ATOMS: atom_id res chain seq x y z
N MET A 1 -16.56 5.50 19.44
CA MET A 1 -15.21 5.80 18.87
C MET A 1 -15.35 6.94 17.87
N ASN A 2 -14.54 7.99 17.99
CA ASN A 2 -14.67 9.20 17.16
C ASN A 2 -14.47 8.90 15.67
N LYS A 3 -15.49 9.15 14.84
CA LYS A 3 -15.46 9.00 13.36
C LYS A 3 -14.20 9.63 12.73
N LEU A 4 -13.77 10.78 13.24
CA LEU A 4 -12.55 11.46 12.78
C LEU A 4 -11.29 10.57 12.87
N LYS A 5 -11.13 9.82 13.97
CA LYS A 5 -9.98 8.92 14.15
C LYS A 5 -10.00 7.75 13.17
N GLN A 6 -11.18 7.28 12.76
CA GLN A 6 -11.28 6.24 11.73
C GLN A 6 -10.90 6.79 10.35
N ILE A 7 -11.44 7.96 9.99
CA ILE A 7 -11.12 8.62 8.71
C ILE A 7 -9.61 8.85 8.57
N PHE A 8 -8.93 9.34 9.61
CA PHE A 8 -7.47 9.51 9.57
C PHE A 8 -6.71 8.19 9.43
N LYS A 9 -7.16 7.13 10.09
CA LYS A 9 -6.54 5.79 9.96
C LYS A 9 -6.70 5.26 8.54
N ASP A 10 -7.89 5.43 7.96
CA ASP A 10 -8.18 4.99 6.60
C ASP A 10 -7.37 5.79 5.58
N LEU A 11 -7.20 7.10 5.78
CA LEU A 11 -6.38 7.94 4.91
C LEU A 11 -4.91 7.52 4.94
N VAL A 12 -4.34 7.30 6.13
CA VAL A 12 -2.96 6.84 6.29
C VAL A 12 -2.76 5.46 5.68
N ALA A 13 -3.69 4.53 5.90
CA ALA A 13 -3.63 3.19 5.32
C ALA A 13 -3.68 3.22 3.78
N THR A 14 -4.57 4.04 3.22
CA THR A 14 -4.73 4.19 1.76
C THR A 14 -3.47 4.79 1.14
N THR A 15 -2.95 5.89 1.68
CA THR A 15 -1.72 6.53 1.19
C THR A 15 -0.52 5.60 1.30
N ARG A 16 -0.40 4.86 2.43
CA ARG A 16 0.68 3.88 2.61
C ARG A 16 0.61 2.80 1.55
N ARG A 17 -0.57 2.28 1.23
CA ARG A 17 -0.76 1.26 0.20
C ARG A 17 -0.41 1.73 -1.20
N GLN A 18 -0.85 2.94 -1.59
CA GLN A 18 -0.50 3.52 -2.89
C GLN A 18 1.01 3.67 -3.04
N TRP A 19 1.67 4.23 -2.03
CA TRP A 19 3.13 4.40 -2.04
C TRP A 19 3.90 3.07 -1.97
N LEU A 20 3.33 2.04 -1.33
CA LEU A 20 3.96 0.73 -1.20
C LEU A 20 4.18 0.07 -2.56
N ALA A 21 3.17 0.10 -3.43
CA ALA A 21 3.28 -0.47 -4.78
C ALA A 21 4.31 0.29 -5.61
N GLU A 22 4.29 1.63 -5.58
CA GLU A 22 5.26 2.44 -6.32
C GLU A 22 6.70 2.21 -5.84
N MET A 23 6.93 2.23 -4.52
CA MET A 23 8.24 2.01 -3.93
C MET A 23 8.82 0.63 -4.28
N VAL A 24 7.99 -0.42 -4.20
CA VAL A 24 8.45 -1.79 -4.42
C VAL A 24 8.60 -2.13 -5.90
N TYR A 25 7.66 -1.72 -6.75
CA TYR A 25 7.66 -2.10 -8.17
C TYR A 25 8.34 -1.07 -9.09
N LYS A 26 8.16 0.24 -8.87
CA LYS A 26 8.79 1.28 -9.71
C LYS A 26 10.21 1.63 -9.26
N TYR A 27 10.41 1.77 -7.96
CA TYR A 27 11.71 2.18 -7.40
C TYR A 27 12.59 1.01 -6.96
N GLY A 28 12.11 -0.24 -7.10
CA GLY A 28 12.90 -1.44 -6.83
C GLY A 28 13.30 -1.60 -5.36
N VAL A 29 12.58 -0.97 -4.43
CA VAL A 29 12.83 -1.06 -2.98
C VAL A 29 12.28 -2.40 -2.47
N ARG A 30 12.87 -3.51 -2.93
CA ARG A 30 12.51 -4.87 -2.55
C ARG A 30 13.74 -5.60 -2.03
N THR A 31 14.19 -5.21 -0.85
CA THR A 31 15.21 -5.94 -0.09
C THR A 31 14.55 -6.92 0.88
N PRO A 32 15.27 -7.96 1.34
CA PRO A 32 14.77 -8.88 2.36
C PRO A 32 14.34 -8.20 3.67
N SER A 33 14.80 -6.97 3.93
CA SER A 33 14.51 -6.16 5.11
C SER A 33 13.50 -5.02 4.87
N THR A 34 13.01 -4.81 3.64
CA THR A 34 12.07 -3.72 3.31
C THR A 34 10.86 -3.66 4.23
N TRP A 35 10.29 -4.82 4.58
CA TRP A 35 9.14 -4.90 5.49
C TRP A 35 9.46 -4.26 6.86
N SER A 36 10.65 -4.51 7.40
CA SER A 36 11.09 -3.93 8.68
C SER A 36 11.38 -2.44 8.55
N THR A 37 12.04 -2.00 7.47
CA THR A 37 12.33 -0.57 7.21
C THR A 37 11.06 0.25 7.06
N LEU A 38 10.00 -0.33 6.48
CA LEU A 38 8.70 0.32 6.35
C LEU A 38 7.85 0.22 7.62
N GLY A 39 8.34 -0.41 8.69
CA GLY A 39 7.66 -0.51 9.98
C GLY A 39 6.52 -1.54 10.02
N TYR A 40 6.59 -2.61 9.22
CA TYR A 40 5.69 -3.75 9.35
C TYR A 40 6.13 -4.67 10.49
N GLY A 41 5.17 -5.24 11.22
CA GLY A 41 5.46 -6.16 12.32
C GLY A 41 5.91 -7.53 11.84
N SER A 42 5.58 -7.90 10.60
CA SER A 42 6.07 -9.11 9.97
C SER A 42 6.17 -8.97 8.45
N LYS A 43 6.99 -9.82 7.84
CA LYS A 43 7.07 -9.94 6.38
C LYS A 43 5.72 -10.33 5.75
N ALA A 44 4.94 -11.18 6.43
CA ALA A 44 3.63 -11.63 5.96
C ALA A 44 2.63 -10.47 5.85
N GLU A 45 2.62 -9.57 6.84
CA GLU A 45 1.77 -8.37 6.85
C GLU A 45 2.12 -7.44 5.66
N PHE A 46 3.41 -7.22 5.42
CA PHE A 46 3.92 -6.47 4.27
C PHE A 46 3.50 -7.10 2.93
N GLU A 47 3.65 -8.41 2.76
CA GLU A 47 3.27 -9.11 1.53
C GLU A 47 1.76 -9.13 1.30
N GLN A 48 0.96 -9.13 2.37
CA GLN A 48 -0.49 -9.01 2.27
C GLN A 48 -0.90 -7.61 1.81
N ASP A 49 -0.35 -6.56 2.43
CA ASP A 49 -0.61 -5.17 2.03
C ASP A 49 -0.13 -4.91 0.60
N LEU A 50 1.06 -5.40 0.22
CA LEU A 50 1.60 -5.26 -1.14
C LEU A 50 0.68 -5.91 -2.18
N ARG A 51 0.13 -7.10 -1.89
CA ARG A 51 -0.84 -7.77 -2.78
C ARG A 51 -2.15 -6.98 -2.90
N GLN A 52 -2.59 -6.35 -1.81
CA GLN A 52 -3.79 -5.49 -1.85
C GLN A 52 -3.53 -4.22 -2.65
N SER A 53 -2.36 -3.59 -2.50
CA SER A 53 -1.96 -2.39 -3.25
C SER A 53 -1.96 -2.63 -4.76
N VAL A 54 -1.39 -3.74 -5.25
CA VAL A 54 -1.40 -4.07 -6.70
C VAL A 54 -2.82 -4.24 -7.23
N LYS A 55 -3.69 -4.90 -6.45
CA LYS A 55 -5.07 -5.16 -6.84
C LYS A 55 -5.93 -3.89 -6.90
N GLU A 56 -5.56 -2.86 -6.16
CA GLU A 56 -6.18 -1.53 -6.21
C GLU A 56 -5.62 -0.68 -7.35
N ASP A 57 -4.32 -0.79 -7.63
CA ASP A 57 -3.64 -0.08 -8.73
C ASP A 57 -4.15 -0.56 -10.11
N ASP A 58 -4.35 -1.87 -10.30
CA ASP A 58 -4.98 -2.44 -11.51
C ASP A 58 -6.41 -1.90 -11.70
N LYS A 59 -7.16 -1.70 -10.61
CA LYS A 59 -8.50 -1.12 -10.67
C LYS A 59 -8.49 0.37 -11.03
N GLN A 60 -7.52 1.14 -10.52
CA GLN A 60 -7.39 2.56 -10.86
C GLN A 60 -6.87 2.80 -12.29
N THR A 61 -6.00 1.92 -12.79
CA THR A 61 -5.50 1.96 -14.17
C THR A 61 -6.59 1.59 -15.19
N ALA A 62 -7.46 0.63 -14.85
CA ALA A 62 -8.60 0.25 -15.69
C ALA A 62 -9.66 1.36 -15.81
N VAL A 63 -9.86 2.15 -14.75
CA VAL A 63 -10.81 3.29 -14.76
C VAL A 63 -10.24 4.48 -15.53
N SER A 64 -8.93 4.75 -15.45
CA SER A 64 -8.30 5.84 -16.22
C SER A 64 -8.17 5.55 -17.72
N SER A 65 -8.18 4.28 -18.13
CA SER A 65 -8.11 3.91 -19.56
C SER A 65 -9.48 3.89 -20.25
N SER A 66 -10.55 4.24 -19.53
CA SER A 66 -11.94 4.22 -20.01
C SER A 66 -12.56 5.63 -20.16
N LEU A 67 -11.74 6.69 -20.11
CA LEU A 67 -12.10 8.09 -20.36
C LEU A 67 -11.33 8.61 -21.57
#